data_AF-A0A2M9MNW4-F1
#
_entry.id   AF-A0A2M9MNW4-F1
#
_cell.length_a   1.000
_cell.length_b   1.000
_cell.length_c   1.000
_cell.angle_alpha   90.00
_cell.angle_beta   90.00
_cell.angle_gamma   90.00
#
_symmetry.space_group_name_H-M   'P 1'
#
loop_
_entity.id
_entity.type
_entity.pdbx_description
1 polymer ?
#
loop_
_entity_poly.entity_id
_entity_poly.type
_entity_poly.pdbx_seq_one_letter_code
_entity_poly.pdbx_strand_id
1 'polypeptide(L)'
;MKLRLLISLLLLLFSAGCTRDVSVFESTIYTLGDDMINVDCSDEVNRNRKNHTDEGYHCEVLVTEATSLKESGGETIKLEELKNGDLIRITLKKPLNISKNNRSFAAKEIVLLHQ
;
A
#
# COMPACT_ATOMS: atom_id res chain seq x y z
N MET A 1 -31.92 -36.45 -1.89
CA MET A 1 -30.53 -36.32 -1.38
C MET A 1 -29.57 -35.66 -2.37
N LYS A 2 -29.68 -35.90 -3.69
CA LYS A 2 -28.77 -35.33 -4.71
C LYS A 2 -28.79 -33.79 -4.83
N LEU A 3 -29.96 -33.15 -4.67
CA LEU A 3 -30.09 -31.69 -4.78
C LEU A 3 -29.45 -30.91 -3.60
N ARG A 4 -29.51 -31.47 -2.38
CA ARG A 4 -28.87 -30.88 -1.19
C ARG A 4 -27.33 -30.96 -1.26
N LEU A 5 -26.80 -32.04 -1.84
CA LEU A 5 -25.37 -32.20 -2.12
C LEU A 5 -24.86 -31.21 -3.17
N LEU A 6 -25.65 -30.95 -4.22
CA LEU A 6 -25.34 -29.95 -5.24
C LEU A 6 -25.29 -28.51 -4.68
N ILE A 7 -26.21 -28.16 -3.77
CA ILE A 7 -26.24 -26.85 -3.11
C ILE A 7 -25.03 -26.66 -2.18
N SER A 8 -24.66 -27.69 -1.42
CA SER A 8 -23.44 -27.66 -0.58
C SER A 8 -22.17 -27.53 -1.41
N LEU A 9 -22.09 -28.18 -2.57
CA LEU A 9 -20.93 -28.10 -3.46
C LEU A 9 -20.80 -26.71 -4.12
N LEU A 10 -21.91 -26.03 -4.40
CA LEU A 10 -21.93 -24.68 -4.97
C LEU A 10 -21.49 -23.60 -3.94
N LEU A 11 -21.81 -23.80 -2.67
CA LEU A 11 -21.43 -22.90 -1.57
C LEU A 11 -19.92 -22.92 -1.26
N LEU A 12 -19.24 -24.05 -1.53
CA LEU A 12 -17.78 -24.20 -1.32
C LEU A 12 -16.95 -23.48 -2.40
N LEU A 13 -17.52 -23.16 -3.56
CA LEU A 13 -16.81 -22.47 -4.65
C LEU A 13 -16.66 -20.96 -4.41
N PHE A 14 -17.36 -20.40 -3.41
CA PHE A 14 -17.28 -18.97 -3.07
C PHE A 14 -16.24 -18.62 -2.02
N SER A 15 -15.44 -19.58 -1.52
CA SER A 15 -14.24 -19.26 -0.74
C SER A 15 -13.11 -18.81 -1.66
N ALA A 16 -13.34 -17.76 -2.45
CA ALA A 16 -12.25 -17.00 -3.05
C ALA A 16 -11.50 -16.35 -1.88
N GLY A 17 -10.35 -16.91 -1.53
CA GLY A 17 -9.45 -16.29 -0.56
C GLY A 17 -9.02 -14.95 -1.11
N CYS A 18 -9.64 -13.87 -0.63
CA CYS A 18 -9.21 -12.53 -0.94
C CYS A 18 -7.86 -12.27 -0.25
N THR A 19 -6.75 -12.65 -0.90
CA THR A 19 -5.52 -11.87 -0.75
C THR A 19 -5.85 -10.51 -1.34
N ARG A 20 -6.13 -9.53 -0.47
CA ARG A 20 -6.44 -8.17 -0.91
C ARG A 20 -5.12 -7.47 -1.13
N ASP A 21 -4.69 -7.46 -2.38
CA ASP A 21 -3.61 -6.60 -2.84
C ASP A 21 -3.84 -5.16 -2.36
N VAL A 22 -2.77 -4.51 -1.91
CA VAL A 22 -2.80 -3.13 -1.45
C VAL A 22 -2.80 -2.23 -2.67
N SER A 23 -3.81 -1.38 -2.80
CA SER A 23 -3.91 -0.36 -3.83
C SER A 23 -3.66 1.06 -3.29
N VAL A 24 -3.98 1.26 -2.01
CA VAL A 24 -3.85 2.54 -1.31
C VAL A 24 -3.52 2.25 0.15
N PHE A 25 -2.61 3.03 0.73
CA PHE A 25 -2.35 3.07 2.16
C PHE A 25 -1.81 4.44 2.58
N GLU A 26 -1.82 4.72 3.88
CA GLU A 26 -1.30 5.95 4.45
C GLU A 26 -0.07 5.63 5.30
N SER A 27 0.94 6.49 5.26
CA SER A 27 2.14 6.30 6.06
C SER A 27 2.92 7.60 6.25
N THR A 28 3.79 7.59 7.25
CA THR A 28 4.72 8.68 7.54
C THR A 28 6.02 8.50 6.75
N ILE A 29 6.53 9.59 6.19
CA ILE A 29 7.82 9.61 5.50
C ILE A 29 8.94 9.42 6.51
N TYR A 30 9.75 8.38 6.32
CA TYR A 30 10.94 8.13 7.12
C TYR A 30 12.17 8.86 6.53
N THR A 31 12.43 8.66 5.25
CA THR A 31 13.53 9.32 4.52
C THR A 31 13.13 9.61 3.07
N LEU A 32 13.63 10.72 2.53
CA LEU A 32 13.50 11.10 1.13
C LEU A 32 14.81 10.86 0.38
N GLY A 33 14.70 10.34 -0.84
CA GLY A 33 15.75 10.32 -1.86
C GLY A 33 15.32 11.08 -3.11
N ASP A 34 16.17 11.11 -4.13
CA ASP A 34 15.93 11.90 -5.36
C ASP A 34 14.70 11.42 -6.15
N ASP A 35 14.45 10.11 -6.18
CA ASP A 35 13.36 9.46 -6.91
C ASP A 35 12.60 8.41 -6.07
N MET A 36 12.81 8.42 -4.75
CA MET A 36 12.16 7.47 -3.84
C MET A 36 11.80 8.10 -2.50
N ILE A 37 10.69 7.61 -1.92
CA ILE A 37 10.25 7.92 -0.57
C ILE A 37 10.27 6.63 0.23
N ASN A 38 10.98 6.64 1.35
CA ASN A 38 10.95 5.53 2.29
C ASN A 38 9.87 5.79 3.35
N VAL A 39 8.98 4.82 3.56
CA VAL A 39 7.85 4.93 4.48
C VAL A 39 7.74 3.69 5.37
N ASP A 40 7.11 3.83 6.53
CA ASP A 40 6.72 2.67 7.33
C ASP A 40 5.57 1.91 6.63
N CYS A 41 5.77 0.64 6.33
CA CYS A 41 4.74 -0.21 5.76
C CYS A 41 4.53 -1.49 6.57
N SER A 42 4.88 -1.45 7.86
CA SER A 42 4.78 -2.59 8.77
C SER A 42 3.38 -3.17 8.81
N ASP A 43 2.37 -2.31 8.91
CA ASP A 43 0.96 -2.70 8.91
C ASP A 43 0.56 -3.38 7.61
N GLU A 44 1.06 -2.90 6.47
CA GLU A 44 0.77 -3.50 5.16
C GLU A 44 1.51 -4.83 4.96
N VAL A 45 2.76 -4.96 5.41
CA VAL A 45 3.52 -6.22 5.35
C VAL A 45 2.89 -7.29 6.25
N ASN A 46 2.40 -6.88 7.42
CA ASN A 46 1.77 -7.75 8.41
C ASN A 46 0.26 -7.91 8.21
N ARG A 47 -0.30 -7.28 7.17
CA ARG A 47 -1.72 -7.34 6.87
C ARG A 47 -2.17 -8.79 6.73
N ASN A 48 -3.18 -9.16 7.52
CA ASN A 48 -3.75 -10.52 7.60
C ASN A 48 -2.78 -11.63 8.08
N ARG A 49 -1.61 -11.29 8.63
CA ARG A 49 -0.71 -12.26 9.26
C ARG A 49 -1.11 -12.48 10.72
N LYS A 50 -1.57 -13.70 11.04
CA LYS A 50 -1.91 -14.11 12.41
C LYS A 50 -0.70 -14.20 13.33
N ASN A 51 0.48 -14.50 12.77
CA ASN A 51 1.73 -14.69 13.50
C ASN A 51 2.77 -13.70 12.95
N HIS A 52 2.57 -12.41 13.15
CA HIS A 52 3.60 -11.41 12.86
C HIS A 52 4.57 -11.30 14.04
N THR A 53 5.78 -10.86 13.72
CA THR A 53 6.82 -10.49 14.69
C THR A 53 6.76 -8.98 14.90
N ASP A 54 7.29 -8.48 16.01
CA ASP A 54 7.43 -7.03 16.30
C ASP A 54 8.50 -6.34 15.41
N GLU A 55 8.78 -6.91 14.24
CA GLU A 55 9.73 -6.38 13.26
C GLU A 55 9.05 -5.27 12.45
N GLY A 56 9.65 -4.08 12.47
CA GLY A 56 9.24 -2.97 11.61
C GLY A 56 9.75 -3.13 10.17
N TYR A 57 8.95 -2.68 9.21
CA TYR A 57 9.29 -2.73 7.79
C TYR A 57 9.20 -1.36 7.14
N HIS A 58 10.27 -1.03 6.44
CA HIS A 58 10.34 0.07 5.52
C HIS A 58 10.00 -0.37 4.09
N CYS A 59 9.27 0.48 3.37
CA CYS A 59 8.96 0.33 1.94
C CYS A 59 9.53 1.49 1.12
N GLU A 60 10.06 1.16 -0.04
CA GLU A 60 10.52 2.10 -1.06
C GLU A 60 9.38 2.41 -2.03
N VAL A 61 8.90 3.64 -1.99
CA VAL A 61 7.90 4.16 -2.91
C VAL A 61 8.62 4.95 -3.99
N LEU A 62 8.67 4.38 -5.19
CA LEU A 62 9.34 5.01 -6.34
C LEU A 62 8.46 6.13 -6.90
N VAL A 63 9.05 7.31 -7.03
CA VAL A 63 8.47 8.51 -7.64
C VAL A 63 9.00 8.58 -9.07
N THR A 64 8.09 8.47 -10.04
CA THR A 64 8.43 8.52 -11.47
C THR A 64 7.80 9.75 -12.11
N GLU A 65 8.14 10.05 -13.36
CA GLU A 65 7.48 11.11 -14.14
C GLU A 65 5.96 10.94 -14.27
N ALA A 66 5.45 9.70 -14.08
CA ALA A 66 4.02 9.40 -14.11
C ALA A 66 3.34 9.54 -12.73
N THR A 67 4.09 9.84 -11.67
CA THR A 67 3.58 9.94 -10.30
C THR A 67 3.02 11.34 -10.06
N SER A 68 1.74 11.41 -9.69
CA SER A 68 1.09 12.67 -9.30
C SER A 68 1.41 12.98 -7.84
N LEU A 69 1.96 14.15 -7.54
CA LEU A 69 2.23 14.65 -6.19
C LEU A 69 1.28 15.83 -5.88
N LYS A 70 0.51 15.73 -4.81
CA LYS A 70 -0.49 16.75 -4.44
C LYS A 70 -0.56 16.98 -2.94
N GLU A 71 -1.09 18.12 -2.52
CA GLU A 71 -1.63 18.31 -1.18
C GLU A 71 -3.09 17.85 -1.08
N SER A 72 -3.60 17.72 0.15
CA SER A 72 -5.02 17.40 0.40
C SER A 72 -6.01 18.39 -0.24
N GLY A 73 -5.58 19.63 -0.54
CA GLY A 73 -6.38 20.62 -1.27
C GLY A 73 -6.44 20.39 -2.79
N GLY A 74 -5.67 19.44 -3.32
CA GLY A 74 -5.56 19.14 -4.75
C GLY A 74 -4.53 19.96 -5.50
N GLU A 75 -3.82 20.87 -4.82
CA GLU A 75 -2.68 21.60 -5.37
C GLU A 75 -1.53 20.63 -5.67
N THR A 76 -0.92 20.77 -6.84
CA THR A 76 0.24 19.97 -7.24
C THR A 76 1.48 20.50 -6.55
N ILE A 77 2.24 19.59 -5.92
CA ILE A 77 3.50 19.89 -5.24
C ILE A 77 4.66 19.12 -5.87
N LYS A 78 5.88 19.54 -5.54
CA LYS A 78 7.11 18.83 -5.89
C LYS A 78 7.56 17.91 -4.76
N LEU A 79 8.40 16.94 -5.11
CA LEU A 79 9.01 16.02 -4.14
C LEU A 79 9.84 16.77 -3.08
N GLU A 80 10.48 17.87 -3.48
CA GLU A 80 11.27 18.77 -2.62
C GLU A 80 10.46 19.44 -1.50
N GLU A 81 9.14 19.48 -1.63
CA GLU A 81 8.25 20.11 -0.64
C GLU A 81 7.84 19.12 0.47
N LEU A 82 8.02 17.81 0.23
CA LEU A 82 7.85 16.78 1.23
C LEU A 82 9.01 16.78 2.24
N LYS A 83 8.71 16.37 3.46
CA LYS A 83 9.68 16.29 4.57
C LYS A 83 9.56 14.97 5.30
N ASN A 84 10.65 14.58 5.96
CA ASN A 84 10.60 13.48 6.92
C ASN A 84 9.60 13.83 8.03
N GLY A 85 8.73 12.88 8.36
CA GLY A 85 7.64 13.06 9.32
C GLY A 85 6.30 13.45 8.70
N ASP A 86 6.24 13.80 7.42
CA ASP A 86 4.97 14.11 6.75
C ASP A 86 4.10 12.86 6.65
N LEU A 87 2.81 13.03 6.91
CA LEU A 87 1.80 11.99 6.69
C LEU A 87 1.32 12.06 5.24
N ILE A 88 1.51 10.98 4.49
CA ILE A 88 1.11 10.89 3.08
C ILE A 88 0.16 9.73 2.83
N ARG A 89 -0.73 9.91 1.85
CA ARG A 89 -1.53 8.86 1.26
C ARG A 89 -0.90 8.42 -0.07
N ILE A 90 -0.59 7.14 -0.18
CA ILE A 90 0.07 6.54 -1.33
C ILE A 90 -0.93 5.70 -2.09
N THR A 91 -1.15 6.00 -3.36
CA THR A 91 -1.88 5.15 -4.30
C THR A 91 -0.89 4.45 -5.21
N LEU A 92 -0.89 3.13 -5.21
CA LEU A 92 0.04 2.32 -6.02
C LEU A 92 -0.35 2.33 -7.50
N LYS A 93 0.65 2.23 -8.38
CA LYS A 93 0.43 2.10 -9.83
C LYS A 93 -0.38 0.86 -10.20
N LYS A 94 -0.19 -0.23 -9.47
CA LYS A 94 -0.96 -1.47 -9.56
C LYS A 94 -1.16 -2.00 -8.14
N PRO A 95 -2.32 -2.61 -7.83
CA PRO A 95 -2.47 -3.35 -6.60
C PRO A 95 -1.38 -4.42 -6.48
N LEU A 96 -0.78 -4.56 -5.30
CA LEU A 96 0.17 -5.64 -5.03
C LEU A 96 0.15 -6.09 -3.57
N ASN A 97 0.52 -7.34 -3.34
CA ASN A 97 0.75 -7.87 -2.01
C ASN A 97 2.08 -7.37 -1.44
N ILE A 98 2.02 -6.38 -0.54
CA ILE A 98 3.19 -5.88 0.19
C ILE A 98 3.59 -6.93 1.22
N SER A 99 4.85 -7.37 1.19
CA SER A 99 5.33 -8.45 2.05
C SER A 99 6.81 -8.26 2.38
N LYS A 100 7.37 -9.05 3.31
CA LYS A 100 8.81 -8.95 3.67
C LYS A 100 9.76 -8.93 2.46
N ASN A 101 9.41 -9.65 1.39
CA ASN A 101 10.20 -9.80 0.16
C ASN A 101 9.74 -8.90 -1.00
N ASN A 102 8.69 -8.10 -0.81
CA ASN A 102 8.10 -7.25 -1.85
C ASN A 102 7.70 -5.90 -1.24
N ARG A 103 8.64 -4.95 -1.24
CA ARG A 103 8.54 -3.65 -0.53
C ARG A 103 9.01 -2.45 -1.36
N SER A 104 9.26 -2.65 -2.65
CA SER A 104 9.66 -1.58 -3.56
C SER A 104 8.68 -1.52 -4.72
N PHE A 105 8.03 -0.37 -4.92
CA PHE A 105 6.95 -0.23 -5.89
C PHE A 105 6.71 1.22 -6.33
N ALA A 106 6.22 1.38 -7.56
CA ALA A 106 5.90 2.70 -8.10
C ALA A 106 4.55 3.23 -7.62
N ALA A 107 4.53 4.50 -7.22
CA ALA A 107 3.29 5.21 -6.91
C ALA A 107 2.64 5.77 -8.18
N LYS A 108 1.32 5.68 -8.23
CA LYS A 108 0.47 6.45 -9.15
C LYS A 108 0.28 7.88 -8.64
N GLU A 109 -0.01 8.02 -7.35
CA GLU A 109 -0.32 9.29 -6.71
C GLU A 109 0.14 9.27 -5.27
N ILE A 110 0.66 10.40 -4.80
CA ILE A 110 1.03 10.67 -3.42
C ILE A 110 0.32 11.97 -3.02
N VAL A 111 -0.42 11.93 -1.92
CA VAL A 111 -1.13 13.08 -1.36
C VAL A 111 -0.61 13.40 0.02
N LEU A 112 -0.11 14.62 0.23
CA LEU A 112 0.27 15.14 1.55
C LEU A 112 -0.99 15.46 2.36
N LEU A 113 -1.13 14.81 3.52
CA LEU A 113 -2.32 14.91 4.37
C LEU A 113 -2.18 15.93 5.51
N HIS A 114 -0.96 16.13 6.04
CA HIS A 114 -0.70 17.09 7.11
C HIS A 114 0.76 17.55 7.11
N GLN A 115 0.98 18.83 7.43
CA GLN A 115 2.30 19.49 7.60
C GLN A 115 2.53 19.85 9.08
#